data_AF-M3B9G1-F1
#
_entry.id   AF-M3B9G1-F1
#
_cell.length_a   1.000
_cell.length_b   1.000
_cell.length_c   1.000
_cell.angle_alpha   90.00
_cell.angle_beta   90.00
_cell.angle_gamma   90.00
#
_symmetry.space_group_name_H-M   'P 1'
#
loop_
_entity.id
_entity.type
_entity.pdbx_description
1 polymer ?
#
loop_
_entity_poly.entity_id
_entity_poly.type
_entity_poly.pdbx_seq_one_letter_code
_entity_poly.pdbx_strand_id
1 'polypeptide(L)'
;MSPTTPTPDETKAARELDRLTGRFTQAEELLAARREELQAAIVKHLKARSAPGVTISDHTPYDRVHVGRIGKAGGVEPLPKTAKLTYEPAKVDAACAELDELTTAYNAAEEAVEKARKALHAAIVRHYETRTLGPGKIADHTPYRRNRILQLAREAGAPPIRGS
;
A
#
# COMPACT_ATOMS: atom_id res chain seq x y z
N MET A 1 -0.79 32.24 27.33
CA MET A 1 0.39 32.09 26.45
C MET A 1 -0.05 32.54 25.07
N SER A 2 0.56 33.61 24.53
CA SER A 2 0.25 34.05 23.17
C SER A 2 0.60 32.94 22.19
N PRO A 3 -0.23 32.63 21.17
CA PRO A 3 0.17 31.71 20.13
C PRO A 3 1.37 32.33 19.41
N THR A 4 2.56 31.76 19.62
CA THR A 4 3.76 32.15 18.88
C THR A 4 3.51 31.85 17.42
N THR A 5 3.44 32.89 16.58
CA THR A 5 3.29 32.75 15.14
C THR A 5 4.40 31.82 14.60
N PRO A 6 4.07 30.81 13.78
CA PRO A 6 5.08 29.92 13.21
C PRO A 6 6.12 30.70 12.42
N THR A 7 7.38 30.27 12.49
CA THR A 7 8.42 30.88 11.65
C THR A 7 8.21 30.52 10.18
N PRO A 8 8.82 31.26 9.23
CA PRO A 8 8.80 30.90 7.82
C PRO A 8 9.34 29.49 7.55
N ASP A 9 10.37 29.07 8.29
CA ASP A 9 10.98 27.75 8.16
C ASP A 9 10.07 26.65 8.72
N GLU A 10 9.42 26.89 9.86
CA GLU A 10 8.39 25.97 10.40
C GLU A 10 7.23 25.81 9.42
N THR A 11 6.77 26.91 8.81
CA THR A 11 5.70 26.89 7.82
C THR A 11 6.10 26.11 6.57
N LYS A 12 7.34 26.28 6.10
CA LYS A 12 7.87 25.54 4.94
C LYS A 12 8.00 24.04 5.23
N ALA A 13 8.48 23.69 6.42
CA ALA A 13 8.61 22.29 6.86
C ALA A 13 7.24 21.61 6.97
N ALA A 14 6.26 22.29 7.59
CA ALA A 14 4.88 21.80 7.69
C ALA A 14 4.27 21.53 6.31
N ARG A 15 4.35 22.50 5.39
CA ARG A 15 3.85 22.34 4.01
C ARG A 15 4.52 21.19 3.25
N GLU A 16 5.80 20.96 3.49
CA GLU A 16 6.49 19.83 2.88
C GLU A 16 5.97 18.50 3.41
N LEU A 17 5.78 18.37 4.72
CA LEU A 17 5.20 17.19 5.35
C LEU A 17 3.78 16.95 4.85
N ASP A 18 2.93 17.98 4.79
CA ASP A 18 1.57 17.87 4.24
C ASP A 18 1.57 17.35 2.81
N ARG A 19 2.46 17.89 1.96
CA ARG A 19 2.60 17.45 0.56
C ARG A 19 3.05 15.99 0.46
N LEU A 20 4.03 15.58 1.26
CA LEU A 20 4.53 14.20 1.26
C LEU A 20 3.50 13.22 1.83
N THR A 21 2.78 13.63 2.86
CA THR A 21 1.64 12.89 3.42
C THR A 21 0.55 12.71 2.38
N GLY A 22 0.15 13.77 1.67
CA GLY A 22 -0.81 13.68 0.58
C GLY A 22 -0.38 12.71 -0.52
N ARG A 23 0.90 12.72 -0.92
CA ARG A 23 1.44 11.75 -1.89
C ARG A 23 1.42 10.32 -1.39
N PHE A 24 1.74 10.11 -0.11
CA PHE A 24 1.70 8.80 0.52
C PHE A 24 0.27 8.25 0.56
N THR A 25 -0.69 9.06 1.02
CA THR A 25 -2.11 8.70 1.04
C THR A 25 -2.65 8.38 -0.36
N GLN A 26 -2.34 9.20 -1.37
CA GLN A 26 -2.74 8.93 -2.76
C GLN A 26 -2.15 7.61 -3.29
N ALA A 27 -0.90 7.29 -2.94
CA ALA A 27 -0.30 6.02 -3.32
C ALA A 27 -0.98 4.83 -2.62
N GLU A 28 -1.35 4.96 -1.33
CA GLU A 28 -2.09 3.92 -0.60
C GLU A 28 -3.48 3.71 -1.19
N GLU A 29 -4.19 4.78 -1.55
CA GLU A 29 -5.48 4.72 -2.24
C GLU A 29 -5.37 4.02 -3.61
N LEU A 30 -4.33 4.36 -4.38
CA LEU A 30 -4.07 3.69 -5.66
C LEU A 30 -3.79 2.20 -5.47
N LEU A 31 -2.96 1.82 -4.49
CA LEU A 31 -2.69 0.42 -4.19
C LEU A 31 -3.96 -0.34 -3.77
N ALA A 32 -4.82 0.31 -2.96
CA ALA A 32 -6.11 -0.26 -2.58
C ALA A 32 -6.99 -0.50 -3.83
N ALA A 33 -7.09 0.48 -4.74
CA ALA A 33 -7.84 0.33 -5.98
C ALA A 33 -7.29 -0.82 -6.87
N ARG A 34 -5.97 -0.91 -7.05
CA ARG A 34 -5.35 -2.00 -7.83
C ARG A 34 -5.54 -3.37 -7.19
N ARG A 35 -5.55 -3.43 -5.85
CA ARG A 35 -5.87 -4.66 -5.12
C ARG A 35 -7.30 -5.11 -5.39
N GLU A 36 -8.26 -4.19 -5.33
CA GLU A 36 -9.67 -4.49 -5.58
C GLU A 36 -9.90 -4.95 -7.03
N GLU A 37 -9.30 -4.27 -8.00
CA GLU A 37 -9.34 -4.65 -9.43
C GLU A 37 -8.81 -6.08 -9.64
N LEU A 38 -7.63 -6.39 -9.09
CA LEU A 38 -7.02 -7.71 -9.20
C LEU A 38 -7.88 -8.79 -8.54
N GLN A 39 -8.41 -8.53 -7.34
CA GLN A 39 -9.29 -9.47 -6.64
C GLN A 39 -10.61 -9.68 -7.41
N ALA A 40 -11.16 -8.63 -8.01
CA ALA A 40 -12.35 -8.75 -8.86
C ALA A 40 -12.08 -9.62 -10.10
N ALA A 41 -10.92 -9.47 -10.75
CA ALA A 41 -10.52 -10.31 -11.88
C ALA A 41 -10.33 -11.79 -11.47
N ILE A 42 -9.71 -12.05 -10.32
CA ILE A 42 -9.59 -13.41 -9.76
C ILE A 42 -10.98 -14.02 -9.58
N VAL A 43 -11.92 -13.30 -8.97
CA VAL A 43 -13.31 -13.79 -8.77
C VAL A 43 -14.00 -14.02 -10.11
N LYS A 44 -13.85 -13.10 -11.08
CA LYS A 44 -14.39 -13.21 -12.44
C LYS A 44 -13.93 -14.51 -13.11
N HIS A 45 -12.63 -14.79 -13.14
CA HIS A 45 -12.10 -15.99 -13.79
C HIS A 45 -12.45 -17.29 -13.04
N LEU A 46 -12.50 -17.24 -11.71
CA LEU A 46 -12.95 -18.38 -10.90
C LEU A 46 -14.43 -18.71 -11.11
N LYS A 47 -15.30 -17.69 -11.28
CA LYS A 47 -16.73 -17.88 -11.60
C LYS A 47 -16.92 -18.39 -13.02
N ALA A 48 -16.22 -17.78 -13.99
CA ALA A 48 -16.29 -18.15 -15.40
C ALA A 48 -15.60 -19.49 -15.71
N ARG A 49 -14.90 -20.08 -14.72
CA ARG A 49 -14.09 -21.30 -14.88
C ARG A 49 -13.10 -21.17 -16.05
N SER A 50 -12.53 -19.97 -16.21
CA SER A 50 -11.58 -19.67 -17.30
C SER A 50 -10.21 -20.30 -17.07
N ALA A 51 -9.77 -20.39 -15.81
CA ALA A 51 -8.51 -20.99 -15.42
C ALA A 51 -8.65 -21.71 -14.06
N PRO A 52 -7.88 -22.77 -13.81
CA PRO A 52 -7.86 -23.43 -12.50
C PRO A 52 -7.19 -22.54 -11.46
N GLY A 53 -7.61 -22.67 -10.19
CA GLY A 53 -7.11 -21.81 -9.11
C GLY A 53 -5.61 -21.90 -8.85
N VAL A 54 -4.94 -23.01 -9.23
CA VAL A 54 -3.47 -23.11 -9.16
C VAL A 54 -2.80 -22.23 -10.22
N THR A 55 -3.31 -22.25 -11.46
CA THR A 55 -2.81 -21.38 -12.52
C THR A 55 -3.07 -19.92 -12.17
N ILE A 56 -4.25 -19.59 -11.63
CA ILE A 56 -4.52 -18.21 -11.17
C ILE A 56 -3.51 -17.78 -10.08
N SER A 57 -3.12 -18.65 -9.15
CA SER A 57 -2.12 -18.28 -8.15
C SER A 57 -0.72 -18.06 -8.73
N ASP A 58 -0.38 -18.70 -9.86
CA ASP A 58 0.92 -18.52 -10.49
C ASP A 58 1.06 -17.14 -11.19
N HIS A 59 -0.07 -16.49 -11.51
CA HIS A 59 -0.14 -15.20 -12.20
C HIS A 59 -0.58 -14.04 -11.27
N THR A 60 -0.54 -14.26 -9.95
CA THR A 60 -0.94 -13.26 -8.95
C THR A 60 0.03 -13.27 -7.77
N PRO A 61 0.10 -12.22 -6.94
CA PRO A 61 0.95 -12.21 -5.74
C PRO A 61 0.39 -13.09 -4.61
N TYR A 62 -0.66 -13.87 -4.87
CA TYR A 62 -1.40 -14.62 -3.88
C TYR A 62 -1.18 -16.11 -4.04
N ASP A 63 -0.88 -16.80 -2.94
CA ASP A 63 -0.87 -18.25 -2.93
C ASP A 63 -2.27 -18.83 -3.24
N ARG A 64 -2.30 -20.10 -3.61
CA ARG A 64 -3.55 -20.82 -3.94
C ARG A 64 -4.59 -20.80 -2.83
N VAL A 65 -4.18 -20.81 -1.56
CA VAL A 65 -5.12 -20.78 -0.41
C VAL A 65 -5.77 -19.41 -0.33
N HIS A 66 -4.99 -18.35 -0.51
CA HIS A 66 -5.47 -16.97 -0.55
C HIS A 66 -6.40 -16.76 -1.74
N VAL A 67 -6.04 -17.21 -2.96
CA VAL A 67 -6.94 -17.21 -4.12
C VAL A 67 -8.27 -17.90 -3.80
N GLY A 68 -8.23 -19.04 -3.10
CA GLY A 68 -9.44 -19.73 -2.64
C GLY A 68 -10.28 -18.91 -1.66
N ARG A 69 -9.66 -18.16 -0.74
CA ARG A 69 -10.36 -17.25 0.18
C ARG A 69 -11.00 -16.07 -0.56
N ILE A 70 -10.30 -15.48 -1.52
CA ILE A 70 -10.82 -14.41 -2.39
C ILE A 70 -12.05 -14.93 -3.16
N GLY A 71 -11.93 -16.11 -3.78
CA GLY A 71 -13.05 -16.75 -4.47
C GLY A 71 -14.25 -16.96 -3.56
N LYS A 72 -14.05 -17.52 -2.36
CA LYS A 72 -15.12 -17.73 -1.38
C LYS A 72 -15.80 -16.42 -0.98
N ALA A 73 -15.02 -15.38 -0.68
CA ALA A 73 -15.56 -14.06 -0.32
C ALA A 73 -16.34 -13.42 -1.49
N GLY A 74 -15.91 -13.66 -2.73
CA GLY A 74 -16.58 -13.21 -3.95
C GLY A 74 -17.76 -14.08 -4.39
N GLY A 75 -18.16 -15.09 -3.61
CA GLY A 75 -19.29 -15.97 -3.92
C GLY A 75 -19.01 -17.01 -5.01
N VAL A 76 -17.75 -17.43 -5.19
CA VAL A 76 -17.40 -18.58 -6.03
C VAL A 76 -17.80 -19.86 -5.31
N GLU A 77 -18.70 -20.64 -5.93
CA GLU A 77 -19.08 -21.93 -5.38
C GLU A 77 -17.93 -22.94 -5.46
N PRO A 78 -17.70 -23.73 -4.40
CA PRO A 78 -16.70 -24.77 -4.39
C PRO A 78 -17.05 -25.84 -5.42
N LEU A 79 -16.02 -26.41 -6.06
CA LEU A 79 -16.23 -27.48 -7.01
C LEU A 79 -16.70 -28.75 -6.31
N PRO A 80 -17.66 -29.48 -6.90
CA PRO A 80 -17.97 -30.83 -6.45
C PRO A 80 -16.70 -31.69 -6.47
N LYS A 81 -16.52 -32.56 -5.47
CA LYS A 81 -15.33 -33.43 -5.37
C LYS A 81 -15.12 -34.33 -6.59
N THR A 82 -16.18 -34.59 -7.36
CA THR A 82 -16.20 -35.46 -8.54
C THR A 82 -16.14 -34.69 -9.87
N ALA A 83 -16.15 -33.36 -9.84
CA ALA A 83 -16.18 -32.57 -11.06
C ALA A 83 -14.83 -32.62 -11.79
N LYS A 84 -14.84 -33.14 -13.02
CA LYS A 84 -13.71 -33.04 -13.95
C LYS A 84 -13.95 -31.85 -14.87
N LEU A 85 -13.34 -30.72 -14.54
CA LEU A 85 -13.38 -29.54 -15.41
C LEU A 85 -12.31 -29.66 -16.49
N THR A 86 -12.72 -29.39 -17.71
CA THR A 86 -11.81 -29.15 -18.84
C THR A 86 -11.75 -27.66 -19.07
N TYR A 87 -10.54 -27.10 -19.17
CA TYR A 87 -10.32 -25.70 -19.45
C TYR A 87 -9.91 -25.55 -20.92
N GLU A 88 -10.52 -24.60 -21.62
CA GLU A 88 -10.12 -24.27 -22.99
C GLU A 88 -8.80 -23.48 -22.96
N PRO A 89 -7.73 -23.92 -23.64
CA PRO A 89 -6.42 -23.27 -23.58
C PRO A 89 -6.48 -21.76 -23.87
N ALA A 90 -7.19 -21.35 -24.92
CA ALA A 90 -7.33 -19.94 -25.27
C ALA A 90 -7.99 -19.09 -24.17
N LYS A 91 -8.92 -19.65 -23.38
CA LYS A 91 -9.54 -18.95 -22.24
C LYS A 91 -8.61 -18.88 -21.04
N VAL A 92 -7.78 -19.90 -20.85
CA VAL A 92 -6.73 -19.89 -19.81
C VAL A 92 -5.71 -18.82 -20.14
N ASP A 93 -5.19 -18.80 -21.38
CA ASP A 93 -4.16 -17.84 -21.81
C ASP A 93 -4.65 -16.40 -21.69
N ALA A 94 -5.89 -16.12 -22.12
CA ALA A 94 -6.49 -14.79 -21.99
C ALA A 94 -6.68 -14.38 -20.52
N ALA A 95 -7.07 -15.31 -19.65
CA ALA A 95 -7.22 -15.04 -18.22
C ALA A 95 -5.86 -14.79 -17.54
N CYS A 96 -4.84 -15.57 -17.89
CA CYS A 96 -3.49 -15.38 -17.39
C CYS A 96 -2.92 -14.03 -17.82
N ALA A 97 -3.10 -13.64 -19.08
CA ALA A 97 -2.65 -12.34 -19.58
C ALA A 97 -3.31 -11.16 -18.84
N GLU A 98 -4.64 -11.22 -18.62
CA GLU A 98 -5.35 -10.19 -17.83
C GLU A 98 -4.83 -10.13 -16.38
N LEU A 99 -4.56 -11.28 -15.76
CA LEU A 99 -4.02 -11.34 -14.40
C LEU A 99 -2.57 -10.83 -14.32
N ASP A 100 -1.73 -11.10 -15.32
CA ASP A 100 -0.35 -10.61 -15.38
C ASP A 100 -0.30 -9.08 -15.51
N GLU A 101 -1.17 -8.50 -16.35
CA GLU A 101 -1.31 -7.05 -16.49
C GLU A 101 -1.73 -6.39 -15.17
N LEU A 102 -2.75 -6.94 -14.51
CA LEU A 102 -3.25 -6.42 -13.22
C LEU A 102 -2.24 -6.61 -12.09
N THR A 103 -1.52 -7.74 -12.07
CA THR A 103 -0.43 -7.98 -11.10
C THR A 103 0.71 -6.99 -11.31
N THR A 104 1.05 -6.67 -12.56
CA THR A 104 2.05 -5.64 -12.88
C THR A 104 1.62 -4.28 -12.36
N ALA A 105 0.36 -3.89 -12.57
CA ALA A 105 -0.19 -2.64 -12.06
C ALA A 105 -0.23 -2.58 -10.52
N TYR A 106 -0.57 -3.71 -9.86
CA TYR A 106 -0.54 -3.85 -8.41
C TYR A 106 0.88 -3.66 -7.86
N ASN A 107 1.88 -4.36 -8.43
CA ASN A 107 3.27 -4.27 -8.00
C ASN A 107 3.82 -2.85 -8.18
N ALA A 108 3.50 -2.19 -9.29
CA ALA A 108 3.88 -0.80 -9.52
C ALA A 108 3.28 0.16 -8.49
N ALA A 109 2.02 -0.07 -8.07
CA ALA A 109 1.39 0.71 -7.00
C ALA A 109 2.03 0.45 -5.63
N GLU A 110 2.43 -0.80 -5.34
CA GLU A 110 3.14 -1.15 -4.11
C GLU A 110 4.51 -0.45 -4.03
N GLU A 111 5.27 -0.45 -5.14
CA GLU A 111 6.52 0.30 -5.24
C GLU A 111 6.32 1.81 -5.05
N ALA A 112 5.23 2.37 -5.59
CA ALA A 112 4.90 3.78 -5.41
C ALA A 112 4.63 4.13 -3.94
N VAL A 113 3.91 3.27 -3.21
CA VAL A 113 3.70 3.41 -1.76
C VAL A 113 5.02 3.39 -1.02
N GLU A 114 5.89 2.42 -1.30
CA GLU A 114 7.18 2.31 -0.61
C GLU A 114 8.11 3.50 -0.90
N LYS A 115 8.10 4.00 -2.13
CA LYS A 115 8.83 5.22 -2.50
C LYS A 115 8.29 6.45 -1.76
N ALA A 116 6.98 6.62 -1.69
CA ALA A 116 6.35 7.72 -0.97
C ALA A 116 6.61 7.63 0.54
N ARG A 117 6.52 6.42 1.12
CA ARG A 117 6.83 6.12 2.52
C ARG A 117 8.26 6.53 2.87
N LYS A 118 9.25 6.09 2.08
CA LYS A 118 10.67 6.43 2.28
C LYS A 118 10.90 7.94 2.21
N ALA A 119 10.31 8.62 1.24
CA ALA A 119 10.43 10.07 1.11
C ALA A 119 9.83 10.82 2.32
N LEU A 120 8.66 10.38 2.80
CA LEU A 120 8.02 10.93 3.99
C LEU A 120 8.87 10.69 5.25
N HIS A 121 9.37 9.46 5.45
CA HIS A 121 10.22 9.11 6.60
C HIS A 121 11.52 9.93 6.60
N ALA A 122 12.15 10.09 5.44
CA ALA A 122 13.36 10.91 5.32
C ALA A 122 13.08 12.39 5.68
N ALA A 123 11.94 12.95 5.25
CA ALA A 123 11.58 14.32 5.60
C ALA A 123 11.25 14.48 7.10
N ILE A 124 10.57 13.50 7.71
CA ILE A 124 10.31 13.44 9.14
C ILE A 124 11.62 13.49 9.93
N VAL A 125 12.56 12.59 9.61
CA VAL A 125 13.85 12.50 10.29
C VAL A 125 14.62 13.81 10.11
N ARG A 126 14.69 14.34 8.89
CA ARG A 126 15.38 15.60 8.61
C ARG A 126 14.83 16.76 9.45
N HIS A 127 13.52 16.97 9.45
CA HIS A 127 12.89 18.08 10.19
C HIS A 127 12.99 17.91 11.71
N TYR A 128 13.05 16.67 12.18
CA TYR A 128 13.33 16.34 13.57
C TYR A 128 14.79 16.66 13.95
N GLU A 129 15.76 16.23 13.14
CA GLU A 129 17.20 16.44 13.35
C GLU A 129 17.58 17.93 13.33
N THR A 130 17.06 18.68 12.36
CA THR A 130 17.30 20.13 12.24
C THR A 130 16.56 20.93 13.32
N ARG A 131 15.73 20.27 14.14
CA ARG A 131 14.87 20.90 15.16
C ARG A 131 13.97 22.00 14.58
N THR A 132 13.66 21.92 13.29
CA THR A 132 12.76 22.85 12.62
C THR A 132 11.33 22.63 13.13
N LEU A 133 10.94 21.38 13.38
CA LEU A 133 9.66 21.05 14.01
C LEU A 133 9.88 20.09 15.17
N GLY A 134 9.18 20.33 16.27
CA GLY A 134 9.09 19.36 17.37
C GLY A 134 8.27 18.13 16.97
N PRO A 135 8.43 16.98 17.66
CA PRO A 135 7.77 15.73 17.29
C PRO A 135 6.24 15.78 17.42
N GLY A 136 5.69 16.70 18.23
CA GLY A 136 4.26 17.01 18.25
C GLY A 136 3.79 17.66 16.95
N LYS A 137 4.43 18.76 16.55
CA LYS A 137 4.12 19.45 15.29
C LYS A 137 4.30 18.55 14.06
N ILE A 138 5.33 17.69 14.03
CA ILE A 138 5.50 16.72 12.94
C ILE A 138 4.32 15.73 12.89
N ALA A 139 3.83 15.29 14.04
CA ALA A 139 2.68 14.37 14.11
C ALA A 139 1.39 15.02 13.59
N ASP A 140 1.24 16.35 13.68
CA ASP A 140 0.07 17.06 13.15
C ASP A 140 0.02 17.08 11.61
N HIS A 141 1.16 16.86 10.94
CA HIS A 141 1.30 16.94 9.47
C HIS A 141 1.59 15.58 8.81
N THR A 142 1.51 14.48 9.57
CA THR A 142 1.85 13.13 9.09
C THR A 142 0.84 12.11 9.61
N PRO A 143 0.70 10.93 8.98
CA PRO A 143 -0.22 9.89 9.47
C PRO A 143 0.30 9.21 10.75
N TYR A 144 1.43 9.65 11.30
CA TYR A 144 2.12 9.00 12.39
C TYR A 144 1.95 9.77 13.70
N ARG A 145 1.66 9.03 14.77
CA ARG A 145 1.66 9.60 16.12
C ARG A 145 3.08 9.95 16.56
N ARG A 146 3.20 10.89 17.51
CA ARG A 146 4.46 11.34 18.14
C ARG A 146 5.43 10.19 18.46
N ASN A 147 4.94 9.09 19.04
CA ASN A 147 5.79 7.94 19.40
C ASN A 147 6.44 7.27 18.19
N ARG A 148 5.73 7.18 17.06
CA ARG A 148 6.29 6.64 15.82
C ARG A 148 7.32 7.59 15.22
N ILE A 149 7.11 8.91 15.32
CA ILE A 149 8.12 9.91 14.91
C ILE A 149 9.41 9.75 15.71
N LEU A 150 9.31 9.63 17.04
CA LEU A 150 10.48 9.40 17.91
C LEU A 150 11.18 8.08 17.58
N GLN A 151 10.42 7.03 17.28
CA GLN A 151 10.97 5.75 16.88
C GLN A 151 11.73 5.86 15.55
N LEU A 152 11.16 6.52 14.53
CA LEU A 152 11.79 6.75 13.23
C LEU A 152 13.10 7.54 13.38
N ALA A 153 13.08 8.60 14.19
CA ALA A 153 14.28 9.38 14.51
C ALA A 153 15.36 8.50 15.16
N ARG A 154 14.99 7.64 16.12
CA ARG A 154 15.93 6.71 16.77
C ARG A 154 16.49 5.68 15.79
N GLU A 155 15.64 5.11 14.93
CA GLU A 155 16.04 4.15 13.88
C GLU A 155 17.04 4.77 12.91
N ALA A 156 16.93 6.08 12.65
CA ALA A 156 17.85 6.84 11.81
C ALA A 156 19.11 7.35 12.53
N GLY A 157 19.22 7.18 13.85
CA GLY A 157 20.36 7.66 14.65
C GLY A 157 20.29 9.15 15.05
N ALA A 158 19.15 9.80 14.85
CA ALA A 158 18.96 11.20 15.22
C ALA A 158 19.06 11.41 16.74
N PRO A 159 19.76 12.45 17.22
CA PRO A 159 19.88 12.72 18.64
C PRO A 159 18.52 13.08 19.27
N PRO A 160 18.21 12.59 20.49
CA PRO A 160 16.94 12.88 21.14
C PRO A 160 16.82 14.36 21.46
N ILE A 161 15.65 14.94 21.18
CA ILE A 161 15.31 16.30 21.64
C ILE A 161 15.01 16.19 23.14
N ARG A 162 15.95 16.61 23.98
CA ARG A 162 15.77 16.66 25.45
C ARG A 162 14.99 17.93 25.80
N GLY A 163 13.86 17.79 26.53
CA GLY A 163 13.18 18.91 27.20
C GLY A 163 11.88 19.40 26.58
N SER A 164 11.10 18.57 25.87
CA SER A 164 9.70 18.90 25.53
C SER A 164 8.72 18.34 26.56
#